data_AF-A0A954IJI0-F1
#
_entry.id   AF-A0A954IJI0-F1
#
_cell.length_a   1.000
_cell.length_b   1.000
_cell.length_c   1.000
_cell.angle_alpha   90.00
_cell.angle_beta   90.00
_cell.angle_gamma   90.00
#
_symmetry.space_group_name_H-M   'P 1'
#
loop_
_entity.id
_entity.type
_entity.pdbx_description
1 polymer ?
#
loop_
_entity_poly.entity_id
_entity_poly.type
_entity_poly.pdbx_seq_one_letter_code
_entity_poly.pdbx_strand_id
1 'polypeptide(L)'
;FRTSDEPPIIPRDLAAAERADLIARIEKQPALYVGQEIPERSTTPVLTDDGVVPWYVGLRAFLVRHAKDGFQVLPGGLARLAPESERLNSTMSAGERSQDVWILSDREVEKASLLEPSSVLIEPRRSGSELPSRVADNFFWMGRYVERAEQSCRLVQALVTSAESEESDGPEIVPLLKATANHVQLEMDVSAKGLAQALSSVTVTARQVVLGSGLSMSLRSSISSAVRTANRVRDRISSDMWRAIDRLGDRLQAATAESDQRSVDLLNLLDQTLADLSCVAGLADEGMTRTLGWRFMDLGRRLERCWQTSVMLRSFFCGAAADDPETLEALLTVGGSLITYRNRYLANFQIPVALDLLLTDTTNPRSVIYQLVRICEHLDAMPREEGRAVLSAEQRIAISLTNTVRLADIYELTHRDSNGQRPQLHRLLTRMEEQLPRMSDALTSRFLIHAGLPRHFGSSNEPPGQEK
;
A
#
# COMPACT_ATOMS: atom_id res chain seq x y z
N PHE A 1 33.38 -10.55 19.49
CA PHE A 1 32.30 -9.57 19.26
C PHE A 1 31.11 -10.31 18.67
N ARG A 2 29.94 -10.10 19.28
CA ARG A 2 28.73 -10.95 19.17
C ARG A 2 28.41 -11.38 17.74
N THR A 3 28.21 -12.69 17.55
CA THR A 3 27.85 -13.33 16.27
C THR A 3 26.42 -13.87 16.24
N SER A 4 25.65 -13.74 17.32
CA SER A 4 24.24 -14.19 17.39
C SER A 4 23.32 -13.14 18.06
N ASP A 5 22.02 -13.26 17.77
CA ASP A 5 20.94 -12.43 18.30
C ASP A 5 20.43 -12.90 19.69
N GLU A 6 21.12 -13.83 20.35
CA GLU A 6 20.71 -14.30 21.68
C GLU A 6 20.86 -13.18 22.73
N PRO A 7 19.85 -12.93 23.57
CA PRO A 7 19.89 -11.88 24.59
C PRO A 7 20.99 -12.14 25.62
N PRO A 8 21.54 -11.08 26.25
CA PRO A 8 22.60 -11.24 27.24
C PRO A 8 22.03 -12.00 28.45
N ILE A 9 22.76 -13.00 28.92
CA ILE A 9 22.38 -13.74 30.13
C ILE A 9 22.77 -12.89 31.33
N ILE A 10 21.81 -12.58 32.20
CA ILE A 10 22.05 -11.80 33.43
C ILE A 10 22.08 -12.78 34.62
N PRO A 11 23.27 -13.14 35.16
CA PRO A 11 23.36 -14.23 36.14
C PRO A 11 22.63 -14.00 37.46
N ARG A 12 22.32 -12.74 37.81
CA ARG A 12 21.61 -12.39 39.06
C ARG A 12 20.10 -12.66 38.98
N ASP A 13 19.55 -12.76 37.76
CA ASP A 13 18.12 -12.96 37.54
C ASP A 13 17.77 -14.45 37.36
N LEU A 14 18.78 -15.33 37.33
CA LEU A 14 18.60 -16.77 37.14
C LEU A 14 18.27 -17.49 38.44
N ALA A 15 17.39 -18.49 38.37
CA ALA A 15 17.18 -19.42 39.47
C ALA A 15 18.43 -20.28 39.72
N ALA A 16 18.54 -20.86 40.92
CA ALA A 16 19.72 -21.63 41.33
C ALA A 16 20.06 -22.79 40.37
N ALA A 17 19.04 -23.49 39.84
CA ALA A 17 19.22 -24.57 38.87
C ALA A 17 19.75 -24.04 37.52
N GLU A 18 19.14 -22.97 37.00
CA GLU A 18 19.55 -22.35 35.73
C GLU A 18 20.97 -21.77 35.81
N ARG A 19 21.36 -21.28 36.98
CA ARG A 19 22.73 -20.80 37.25
C ARG A 19 23.74 -21.95 37.24
N ALA A 20 23.40 -23.11 37.83
CA ALA A 20 24.24 -24.30 37.77
C ALA A 20 24.41 -24.80 36.31
N ASP A 21 23.33 -24.80 35.53
CA ASP A 21 23.36 -25.14 34.11
C ASP A 21 24.19 -24.16 33.29
N LEU A 22 24.11 -22.85 33.59
CA LEU A 22 24.98 -21.85 32.96
C LEU A 22 26.45 -22.12 33.26
N ILE A 23 26.80 -22.41 34.52
CA ILE A 23 28.17 -22.75 34.92
C ILE A 23 28.67 -23.97 34.14
N ALA A 24 27.89 -25.05 34.08
CA ALA A 24 28.25 -26.26 33.33
C ALA A 24 28.45 -25.99 31.83
N ARG A 25 27.63 -25.11 31.22
CA ARG A 25 27.81 -24.70 29.81
C ARG A 25 29.09 -23.89 29.59
N ILE A 26 29.39 -22.94 30.50
CA ILE A 26 30.62 -22.14 30.45
C ILE A 26 31.84 -23.04 30.59
N GLU A 27 31.85 -23.96 31.56
CA GLU A 27 32.96 -24.90 31.77
C GLU A 27 33.19 -25.83 30.58
N LYS A 28 32.10 -26.27 29.92
CA LYS A 28 32.17 -27.13 28.73
C LYS A 28 32.77 -26.41 27.52
N GLN A 29 32.50 -25.11 27.34
CA GLN A 29 32.93 -24.33 26.17
C GLN A 29 33.30 -22.88 26.55
N PRO A 30 34.37 -22.65 27.34
CA PRO A 30 34.65 -21.34 27.92
C PRO A 30 34.94 -20.26 26.86
N ALA A 31 35.50 -20.65 25.72
CA ALA A 31 35.82 -19.74 24.61
C ALA A 31 34.59 -19.08 23.96
N LEU A 32 33.38 -19.59 24.21
CA LEU A 32 32.14 -19.02 23.68
C LEU A 32 31.53 -17.93 24.58
N TYR A 33 32.07 -17.75 25.79
CA TYR A 33 31.53 -16.83 26.78
C TYR A 33 32.52 -15.73 27.11
N VAL A 34 31.98 -14.53 27.36
CA VAL A 34 32.71 -13.42 27.94
C VAL A 34 31.87 -12.83 29.07
N GLY A 35 32.49 -12.60 30.22
CA GLY A 35 31.88 -11.84 31.31
C GLY A 35 32.10 -10.36 31.07
N GLN A 36 31.04 -9.57 31.20
CA GLN A 36 31.12 -8.11 31.11
C GLN A 36 30.37 -7.49 32.28
N GLU A 37 30.97 -6.48 32.90
CA GLU A 37 30.29 -5.64 33.87
C GLU A 37 29.15 -4.85 33.19
N ILE A 38 28.01 -4.74 33.87
CA ILE A 38 26.86 -4.00 33.33
C ILE A 38 27.17 -2.50 33.44
N PRO A 39 27.25 -1.77 32.31
CA PRO A 39 27.60 -0.37 32.35
C PRO A 39 26.45 0.47 32.94
N GLU A 40 26.78 1.39 33.84
CA GLU A 40 25.87 2.48 34.21
C GLU A 40 25.82 3.49 33.06
N ARG A 41 24.65 3.64 32.44
CA ARG A 41 24.47 4.52 31.29
C ARG A 41 24.08 5.92 31.74
N SER A 42 24.67 6.93 31.10
CA SER A 42 24.18 8.31 31.17
C SER A 42 22.81 8.43 30.51
N THR A 43 22.10 9.50 30.84
CA THR A 43 20.82 9.85 30.22
C THR A 43 20.93 11.13 29.38
N THR A 44 20.00 11.30 28.44
CA THR A 44 19.80 12.50 27.62
C THR A 44 18.31 12.87 27.63
N PRO A 45 17.96 14.17 27.57
CA PRO A 45 16.56 14.58 27.49
C PRO A 45 15.91 14.12 26.18
N VAL A 46 14.69 13.58 26.29
CA VAL A 46 13.85 13.16 25.17
C VAL A 46 12.46 13.78 25.34
N LEU A 47 11.97 14.43 24.29
CA LEU A 47 10.60 14.95 24.24
C LEU A 47 9.63 13.79 23.94
N THR A 48 8.71 13.53 24.86
CA THR A 48 7.57 12.63 24.73
C THR A 48 6.27 13.41 24.81
N ASP A 49 5.13 12.73 24.62
CA ASP A 49 3.81 13.35 24.74
C ASP A 49 3.54 13.89 26.16
N ASP A 50 4.18 13.28 27.17
CA ASP A 50 4.12 13.69 28.59
C ASP A 50 5.16 14.76 28.97
N GLY A 51 5.94 15.28 28.01
CA GLY A 51 6.97 16.30 28.24
C GLY A 51 8.41 15.81 28.06
N VAL A 52 9.38 16.47 28.68
CA VAL A 52 10.80 16.10 28.55
C VAL A 52 11.20 15.13 29.65
N VAL A 53 11.57 13.91 29.27
CA VAL A 53 11.98 12.84 30.20
C VAL A 53 13.41 12.37 29.92
N PRO A 54 14.16 11.92 30.95
CA PRO A 54 15.49 11.38 30.76
C PRO A 54 15.42 9.96 30.19
N TRP A 55 16.09 9.71 29.07
CA TRP A 55 16.27 8.36 28.51
C TRP A 55 17.74 7.99 28.52
N TYR A 56 18.06 6.70 28.67
CA TYR A 56 19.42 6.20 28.61
C TYR A 56 19.98 6.29 27.19
N VAL A 57 21.28 6.60 27.08
CA VAL A 57 21.97 6.73 25.79
C VAL A 57 23.09 5.70 25.61
N GLY A 58 23.20 5.17 24.40
CA GLY A 58 24.33 4.39 23.92
C GLY A 58 24.89 5.00 22.64
N LEU A 59 26.16 5.40 22.68
CA LEU A 59 26.86 6.00 21.54
C LEU A 59 27.69 4.96 20.78
N ARG A 60 27.56 4.94 19.45
CA ARG A 60 28.50 4.25 18.56
C ARG A 60 29.30 5.28 17.76
N ALA A 61 30.60 5.33 17.99
CA ALA A 61 31.55 6.03 17.12
C ALA A 61 32.08 5.10 16.03
N PHE A 62 32.60 5.69 14.95
CA PHE A 62 33.15 4.95 13.82
C PHE A 62 34.63 5.31 13.64
N LEU A 63 35.47 4.28 13.53
CA LEU A 63 36.88 4.42 13.20
C LEU A 63 37.07 4.02 11.74
N VAL A 64 37.65 4.91 10.95
CA VAL A 64 38.00 4.67 9.55
C VAL A 64 39.51 4.59 9.40
N ARG A 65 39.99 3.67 8.57
CA ARG A 65 41.41 3.62 8.23
C ARG A 65 41.72 4.71 7.21
N HIS A 66 42.55 5.67 7.60
CA HIS A 66 43.10 6.66 6.70
C HIS A 66 44.23 6.03 5.88
N ALA A 67 44.33 6.40 4.59
CA ALA A 67 45.27 5.77 3.66
C ALA A 67 46.75 5.96 4.06
N LYS A 68 47.07 7.01 4.82
CA LYS A 68 48.45 7.36 5.22
C LYS A 68 48.71 7.31 6.72
N ASP A 69 47.69 7.45 7.58
CA ASP A 69 47.87 7.78 9.01
C ASP A 69 47.16 6.83 10.00
N GLY A 70 47.00 5.56 9.65
CA GLY A 70 46.38 4.58 10.56
C GLY A 70 44.86 4.75 10.68
N PHE A 71 44.31 4.68 11.89
CA PHE A 71 42.86 4.81 12.12
C PHE A 71 42.49 6.18 12.68
N GLN A 72 41.45 6.79 12.11
CA GLN A 72 40.88 8.06 12.57
C GLN A 72 39.45 7.84 13.04
N VAL A 73 39.09 8.41 14.19
CA VAL A 73 37.71 8.46 14.68
C VAL A 73 36.98 9.56 13.90
N LEU A 74 35.85 9.22 13.27
CA LEU A 74 35.00 10.22 12.63
C LEU A 74 34.36 11.13 13.69
N PRO A 75 34.30 12.46 13.48
CA PRO A 75 33.70 13.41 14.43
C PRO A 75 32.17 13.32 14.40
N GLY A 76 31.64 12.23 14.97
CA GLY A 76 30.21 11.96 15.07
C GLY A 76 29.94 10.53 15.54
N GLY A 77 28.68 10.13 15.47
CA GLY A 77 28.27 8.78 15.84
C GLY A 77 26.77 8.57 15.76
N LEU A 78 26.37 7.33 16.01
CA LEU A 78 24.96 6.96 16.18
C LEU A 78 24.64 6.95 17.69
N ALA A 79 23.86 7.92 18.15
CA ALA A 79 23.26 7.84 19.49
C ALA A 79 21.97 7.02 19.42
N ARG A 80 21.85 6.05 20.32
CA ARG A 80 20.69 5.17 20.48
C ARG A 80 20.10 5.36 21.86
N LEU A 81 18.79 5.51 21.93
CA LEU A 81 18.09 5.90 23.15
C LEU A 81 17.07 4.84 23.55
N ALA A 82 16.92 4.62 24.85
CA ALA A 82 15.86 3.78 25.38
C ALA A 82 15.43 4.28 26.77
N PRO A 83 14.16 4.13 27.15
CA PRO A 83 13.69 4.42 28.50
C PRO A 83 14.31 3.48 29.54
N GLU A 84 14.64 2.25 29.13
CA GLU A 84 15.26 1.20 29.95
C GLU A 84 16.69 0.92 29.47
N SER A 85 17.66 0.93 30.38
CA SER A 85 19.10 0.78 30.06
C SER A 85 19.42 -0.58 29.43
N GLU A 86 18.70 -1.62 29.87
CA GLU A 86 18.86 -3.02 29.46
C GLU A 86 18.58 -3.22 27.98
N ARG A 87 17.64 -2.44 27.40
CA ARG A 87 17.30 -2.55 25.98
C ARG A 87 18.51 -2.24 25.10
N LEU A 88 19.37 -1.32 25.51
CA LEU A 88 20.58 -0.95 24.77
C LEU A 88 21.69 -2.02 24.83
N ASN A 89 21.53 -3.03 25.70
CA ASN A 89 22.47 -4.16 25.86
C ASN A 89 22.08 -5.38 25.00
N SER A 90 20.87 -5.38 24.41
CA SER A 90 20.36 -6.52 23.64
C SER A 90 21.11 -6.71 22.32
N THR A 91 21.18 -5.69 21.45
CA THR A 91 21.92 -5.75 20.18
C THR A 91 22.68 -4.47 19.86
N MET A 92 23.52 -4.56 18.83
CA MET A 92 24.26 -3.43 18.27
C MET A 92 23.38 -2.40 17.54
N SER A 93 22.11 -2.72 17.27
CA SER A 93 21.11 -1.84 16.65
C SER A 93 19.95 -1.51 17.60
N ALA A 94 19.90 -2.11 18.79
CA ALA A 94 18.86 -1.87 19.77
C ALA A 94 18.84 -0.43 20.27
N GLY A 95 17.64 0.05 20.55
CA GLY A 95 17.31 1.45 20.84
C GLY A 95 15.98 1.79 20.17
N GLU A 96 15.17 2.61 20.82
CA GLU A 96 13.84 3.01 20.34
C GLU A 96 13.89 4.30 19.54
N ARG A 97 14.84 5.17 19.87
CA ARG A 97 15.05 6.45 19.18
C ARG A 97 16.53 6.68 18.93
N SER A 98 16.82 7.58 18.01
CA SER A 98 18.17 8.10 17.77
C SER A 98 18.18 9.62 17.93
N GLN A 99 19.32 10.17 18.31
CA GLN A 99 19.57 11.61 18.36
C GLN A 99 20.83 11.94 17.56
N ASP A 100 20.89 13.17 17.06
CA ASP A 100 22.11 13.70 16.47
C ASP A 100 23.20 13.83 17.54
N VAL A 101 24.44 13.54 17.14
CA VAL A 101 25.63 13.64 17.99
C VAL A 101 26.45 14.82 17.52
N TRP A 102 26.47 15.89 18.30
CA TRP A 102 27.24 17.08 17.96
C TRP A 102 28.61 17.01 18.63
N ILE A 103 29.65 16.93 17.81
CA ILE A 103 31.04 17.07 18.26
C ILE A 103 31.43 18.53 18.07
N LEU A 104 31.63 19.23 19.19
CA LEU A 104 31.98 20.64 19.19
C LEU A 104 33.45 20.82 18.76
N SER A 105 33.72 21.89 18.02
CA SER A 105 35.06 22.29 17.57
C SER A 105 35.32 23.73 17.98
N ASP A 106 36.48 23.99 18.57
CA ASP A 106 36.94 25.35 18.93
C ASP A 106 37.46 26.14 17.72
N ARG A 107 37.51 25.49 16.54
CA ARG A 107 37.95 26.06 15.27
C ARG A 107 36.85 25.93 14.23
N GLU A 108 36.88 26.81 13.24
CA GLU A 108 35.99 26.71 12.08
C GLU A 108 36.16 25.33 11.43
N VAL A 109 35.05 24.60 11.30
CA VAL A 109 35.03 23.26 10.71
C VAL A 109 34.94 23.41 9.20
N GLU A 110 35.87 22.78 8.48
CA GLU A 110 35.86 22.75 7.02
C GLU A 110 34.53 22.14 6.52
N LYS A 111 33.80 22.92 5.70
CA LYS A 111 32.54 22.48 5.09
C LYS A 111 32.84 21.66 3.84
N ALA A 112 33.30 20.43 4.03
CA ALA A 112 33.42 19.49 2.94
C ALA A 112 32.01 19.14 2.41
N SER A 113 31.74 19.47 1.15
CA SER A 113 30.51 19.11 0.46
C SER A 113 30.85 18.18 -0.70
N LEU A 114 30.15 17.05 -0.78
CA LEU A 114 30.18 16.18 -1.97
C LEU A 114 29.33 16.75 -3.12
N LEU A 115 28.53 17.78 -2.86
CA LEU A 115 27.73 18.45 -3.88
C LEU A 115 28.63 19.33 -4.74
N GLU A 116 28.47 19.23 -6.06
CA GLU A 116 29.12 20.13 -6.99
C GLU A 116 28.68 21.59 -6.74
N PRO A 117 29.60 22.56 -6.83
CA PRO A 117 29.26 23.96 -6.64
C PRO A 117 28.35 24.44 -7.78
N SER A 118 27.49 25.43 -7.48
CA SER A 118 26.51 25.97 -8.44
C SER A 118 27.12 26.64 -9.68
N SER A 119 28.44 26.89 -9.67
CA SER A 119 29.19 27.38 -10.82
C SER A 119 29.44 26.32 -11.89
N VAL A 120 29.28 25.03 -11.56
CA VAL A 120 29.41 23.93 -12.51
C VAL A 120 28.09 23.77 -13.25
N LEU A 121 28.15 23.86 -14.59
CA LEU A 121 26.98 23.60 -15.44
C LEU A 121 26.66 22.11 -15.41
N ILE A 122 25.48 21.78 -14.91
CA ILE A 122 24.96 20.40 -14.88
C ILE A 122 24.26 20.11 -16.21
N GLU A 123 24.61 18.98 -16.83
CA GLU A 123 23.92 18.48 -18.02
C GLU A 123 22.45 18.16 -17.69
N PRO A 124 21.46 18.73 -18.40
CA PRO A 124 20.06 18.43 -18.15
C PRO A 124 19.74 16.95 -18.40
N ARG A 125 19.43 16.21 -17.33
CA ARG A 125 19.01 14.81 -17.41
C ARG A 125 17.52 14.69 -17.14
N ARG A 126 16.83 13.91 -17.98
CA ARG A 126 15.42 13.50 -17.77
C ARG A 126 15.35 12.07 -17.22
N SER A 127 16.32 11.69 -16.40
CA SER A 127 16.46 10.34 -15.87
C SER A 127 15.52 10.10 -14.67
N GLY A 128 14.75 9.02 -14.75
CA GLY A 128 13.96 8.46 -13.65
C GLY A 128 14.10 6.94 -13.53
N SER A 129 15.16 6.38 -14.14
CA SER A 129 15.45 4.93 -14.19
C SER A 129 16.00 4.37 -12.88
N GLU A 130 16.55 5.22 -12.02
CA GLU A 130 17.07 4.85 -10.70
C GLU A 130 15.98 4.97 -9.65
N LEU A 131 15.10 3.96 -9.61
CA LEU A 131 14.08 3.83 -8.56
C LEU A 131 14.40 2.59 -7.71
N PRO A 132 14.76 2.75 -6.42
CA PRO A 132 14.94 1.60 -5.54
C PRO A 132 13.66 0.75 -5.45
N SER A 133 13.78 -0.58 -5.45
CA SER A 133 12.62 -1.49 -5.39
C SER A 133 11.68 -1.19 -4.22
N ARG A 134 12.21 -0.79 -3.06
CA ARG A 134 11.38 -0.38 -1.91
C ARG A 134 10.56 0.87 -2.19
N VAL A 135 11.08 1.84 -2.93
CA VAL A 135 10.34 3.06 -3.30
C VAL A 135 9.26 2.71 -4.33
N ALA A 136 9.59 1.86 -5.31
CA ALA A 136 8.62 1.33 -6.27
C ALA A 136 7.47 0.57 -5.58
N ASP A 137 7.79 -0.26 -4.58
CA ASP A 137 6.83 -1.05 -3.82
C ASP A 137 5.87 -0.14 -3.04
N ASN A 138 6.39 0.89 -2.37
CA ASN A 138 5.56 1.87 -1.67
C ASN A 138 4.64 2.62 -2.63
N PHE A 139 5.12 3.06 -3.80
CA PHE A 139 4.26 3.71 -4.80
C PHE A 139 3.17 2.78 -5.31
N PHE A 140 3.54 1.54 -5.67
CA PHE A 140 2.61 0.52 -6.16
C PHE A 140 1.48 0.29 -5.15
N TRP A 141 1.82 0.03 -3.89
CA TRP A 141 0.84 -0.20 -2.84
C TRP A 141 0.05 1.05 -2.47
N MET A 142 0.66 2.24 -2.44
CA MET A 142 -0.04 3.51 -2.21
C MET A 142 -1.17 3.70 -3.23
N GLY A 143 -0.90 3.46 -4.52
CA GLY A 143 -1.92 3.53 -5.57
C GLY A 143 -3.08 2.56 -5.34
N ARG A 144 -2.80 1.33 -4.88
CA ARG A 144 -3.83 0.34 -4.55
C ARG A 144 -4.66 0.75 -3.33
N TYR A 145 -4.03 1.26 -2.29
CA TYR A 145 -4.73 1.66 -1.07
C TYR A 145 -5.67 2.86 -1.29
N VAL A 146 -5.24 3.83 -2.11
CA VAL A 146 -6.09 4.96 -2.50
C VAL A 146 -7.30 4.48 -3.32
N GLU A 147 -7.09 3.55 -4.25
CA GLU A 147 -8.20 2.99 -5.05
C GLU A 147 -9.18 2.16 -4.19
N ARG A 148 -8.68 1.35 -3.25
CA ARG A 148 -9.50 0.66 -2.24
C ARG A 148 -10.35 1.61 -1.43
N ALA A 149 -9.75 2.69 -0.94
CA ALA A 149 -10.47 3.70 -0.18
C ALA A 149 -11.60 4.32 -1.02
N GLU A 150 -11.34 4.65 -2.29
CA GLU A 150 -12.36 5.23 -3.18
C GLU A 150 -13.56 4.26 -3.36
N GLN A 151 -13.28 2.99 -3.64
CA GLN A 151 -14.32 1.99 -3.86
C GLN A 151 -15.11 1.69 -2.57
N SER A 152 -14.44 1.61 -1.42
CA SER A 152 -15.09 1.49 -0.11
C SER A 152 -16.10 2.61 0.10
N CYS A 153 -15.71 3.86 -0.15
CA CYS A 153 -16.62 4.99 0.01
C CYS A 153 -17.83 4.89 -0.91
N ARG A 154 -17.64 4.57 -2.20
CA ARG A 154 -18.74 4.48 -3.17
C ARG A 154 -19.72 3.36 -2.84
N LEU A 155 -19.23 2.19 -2.44
CA LEU A 155 -20.06 1.05 -2.05
C LEU A 155 -20.89 1.35 -0.81
N VAL A 156 -20.25 1.88 0.25
CA VAL A 156 -20.94 2.18 1.50
C VAL A 156 -21.92 3.34 1.31
N GLN A 157 -21.56 4.36 0.54
CA GLN A 157 -22.46 5.47 0.23
C GLN A 157 -23.72 4.98 -0.48
N ALA A 158 -23.58 4.19 -1.55
CA ALA A 158 -24.73 3.63 -2.25
C ALA A 158 -25.59 2.73 -1.34
N LEU A 159 -24.96 1.85 -0.54
CA LEU A 159 -25.67 0.97 0.39
C LEU A 159 -26.48 1.73 1.44
N VAL A 160 -25.87 2.75 2.08
CA VAL A 160 -26.53 3.54 3.12
C VAL A 160 -27.63 4.42 2.52
N THR A 161 -27.40 5.03 1.35
CA THR A 161 -28.43 5.82 0.67
C THR A 161 -29.63 4.98 0.26
N SER A 162 -29.42 3.78 -0.27
CA SER A 162 -30.52 2.85 -0.60
C SER A 162 -31.30 2.40 0.64
N ALA A 163 -30.59 2.06 1.73
CA ALA A 163 -31.24 1.58 2.95
C ALA A 163 -32.08 2.65 3.67
N GLU A 164 -31.72 3.94 3.54
CA GLU A 164 -32.44 5.08 4.12
C GLU A 164 -33.53 5.64 3.20
N SER A 165 -33.73 5.07 2.01
CA SER A 165 -34.80 5.47 1.10
C SER A 165 -36.18 5.08 1.66
N GLU A 166 -37.25 5.72 1.16
CA GLU A 166 -38.63 5.42 1.60
C GLU A 166 -39.03 3.95 1.32
N GLU A 167 -38.42 3.33 0.30
CA GLU A 167 -38.52 1.91 -0.05
C GLU A 167 -37.30 1.15 0.50
N SER A 168 -37.28 0.95 1.83
CA SER A 168 -36.16 0.33 2.57
C SER A 168 -35.89 -1.16 2.24
N ASP A 169 -36.63 -1.75 1.29
CA ASP A 169 -36.48 -3.12 0.80
C ASP A 169 -36.20 -3.22 -0.72
N GLY A 170 -35.62 -2.16 -1.30
CA GLY A 170 -35.23 -2.11 -2.70
C GLY A 170 -34.38 -3.30 -3.19
N PRO A 171 -34.57 -3.75 -4.45
CA PRO A 171 -33.92 -4.93 -5.03
C PRO A 171 -32.39 -4.83 -5.07
N GLU A 172 -31.84 -3.62 -5.04
CA GLU A 172 -30.41 -3.30 -5.10
C GLU A 172 -29.66 -3.46 -3.77
N ILE A 173 -30.37 -3.45 -2.64
CA ILE A 173 -29.75 -3.48 -1.30
C ILE A 173 -28.94 -4.77 -1.10
N VAL A 174 -29.48 -5.92 -1.51
CA VAL A 174 -28.81 -7.22 -1.38
C VAL A 174 -27.53 -7.30 -2.23
N PRO A 175 -27.56 -6.96 -3.54
CA PRO A 175 -26.36 -6.75 -4.35
C PRO A 175 -25.31 -5.82 -3.72
N LEU A 176 -25.73 -4.65 -3.23
CA LEU A 176 -24.85 -3.65 -2.61
C LEU A 176 -24.20 -4.18 -1.33
N LEU A 177 -24.98 -4.85 -0.49
CA LEU A 177 -24.49 -5.46 0.74
C LEU A 177 -23.46 -6.55 0.45
N LYS A 178 -23.74 -7.44 -0.51
CA LYS A 178 -22.79 -8.46 -0.97
C LYS A 178 -21.52 -7.84 -1.54
N ALA A 179 -21.64 -6.82 -2.39
CA ALA A 179 -20.50 -6.12 -2.97
C ALA A 179 -19.63 -5.46 -1.89
N THR A 180 -20.27 -4.83 -0.90
CA THR A 180 -19.62 -4.17 0.24
C THR A 180 -18.87 -5.19 1.10
N ALA A 181 -19.50 -6.31 1.45
CA ALA A 181 -18.86 -7.35 2.25
C ALA A 181 -17.70 -8.03 1.51
N ASN A 182 -17.90 -8.40 0.24
CA ASN A 182 -16.86 -8.99 -0.59
C ASN A 182 -15.67 -8.04 -0.79
N HIS A 183 -15.93 -6.74 -0.90
CA HIS A 183 -14.87 -5.73 -1.04
C HIS A 183 -13.91 -5.72 0.16
N VAL A 184 -14.42 -5.94 1.37
CA VAL A 184 -13.60 -5.99 2.60
C VAL A 184 -13.29 -7.40 3.10
N GLN A 185 -13.64 -8.45 2.33
CA GLN A 185 -13.53 -9.86 2.74
C GLN A 185 -14.25 -10.15 4.07
N LEU A 186 -15.40 -9.53 4.31
CA LEU A 186 -16.25 -9.85 5.44
C LEU A 186 -17.06 -11.12 5.14
N GLU A 187 -16.91 -12.15 5.96
CA GLU A 187 -17.74 -13.35 5.87
C GLU A 187 -19.20 -12.99 6.17
N MET A 188 -20.09 -13.32 5.25
CA MET A 188 -21.53 -13.18 5.43
C MET A 188 -22.24 -14.51 5.30
N ASP A 189 -23.22 -14.74 6.18
CA ASP A 189 -24.18 -15.81 5.97
C ASP A 189 -25.13 -15.43 4.83
N VAL A 190 -24.94 -16.10 3.68
CA VAL A 190 -25.75 -15.92 2.47
C VAL A 190 -27.08 -16.68 2.52
N SER A 191 -27.40 -17.35 3.63
CA SER A 191 -28.73 -17.92 3.86
C SER A 191 -29.78 -16.82 3.93
N ALA A 192 -31.05 -17.17 3.68
CA ALA A 192 -32.17 -16.20 3.79
C ALA A 192 -32.24 -15.56 5.19
N LYS A 193 -31.91 -16.32 6.25
CA LYS A 193 -31.90 -15.83 7.63
C LYS A 193 -30.71 -14.90 7.88
N GLY A 194 -29.52 -15.27 7.42
CA GLY A 194 -28.32 -14.44 7.52
C GLY A 194 -28.47 -13.11 6.80
N LEU A 195 -29.05 -13.15 5.60
CA LEU A 195 -29.32 -11.95 4.80
C LEU A 195 -30.36 -11.04 5.47
N ALA A 196 -31.45 -11.59 6.01
CA ALA A 196 -32.44 -10.80 6.75
C ALA A 196 -31.83 -10.11 7.99
N GLN A 197 -30.94 -10.80 8.70
CA GLN A 197 -30.21 -10.23 9.84
C GLN A 197 -29.25 -9.12 9.39
N ALA A 198 -28.51 -9.33 8.31
CA ALA A 198 -27.60 -8.32 7.78
C ALA A 198 -28.36 -7.08 7.25
N LEU A 199 -29.52 -7.27 6.63
CA LEU A 199 -30.41 -6.18 6.21
C LEU A 199 -30.92 -5.37 7.41
N SER A 200 -31.29 -6.02 8.51
CA SER A 200 -31.68 -5.33 9.74
C SER A 200 -30.52 -4.58 10.44
N SER A 201 -29.29 -4.75 9.97
CA SER A 201 -28.08 -4.17 10.56
C SER A 201 -27.16 -3.50 9.52
N VAL A 202 -27.72 -3.02 8.39
CA VAL A 202 -26.96 -2.38 7.31
C VAL A 202 -26.05 -1.25 7.82
N THR A 203 -26.54 -0.39 8.70
CA THR A 203 -25.74 0.70 9.29
C THR A 203 -24.55 0.17 10.09
N VAL A 204 -24.70 -0.97 10.77
CA VAL A 204 -23.61 -1.61 11.51
C VAL A 204 -22.56 -2.17 10.55
N THR A 205 -22.99 -2.88 9.50
CA THR A 205 -22.09 -3.39 8.46
C THR A 205 -21.34 -2.25 7.75
N ALA A 206 -22.05 -1.20 7.36
CA ALA A 206 -21.48 0.01 6.77
C ALA A 206 -20.39 0.62 7.66
N ARG A 207 -20.66 0.77 8.96
CA ARG A 207 -19.66 1.28 9.92
C ARG A 207 -18.49 0.34 10.10
N GLN A 208 -18.70 -0.97 10.12
CA GLN A 208 -17.62 -1.93 10.23
C GLN A 208 -16.68 -1.85 9.02
N VAL A 209 -17.23 -1.68 7.81
CA VAL A 209 -16.47 -1.48 6.57
C VAL A 209 -15.69 -0.16 6.60
N VAL A 210 -16.23 0.89 7.21
CA VAL A 210 -15.59 2.21 7.28
C VAL A 210 -14.54 2.29 8.39
N LEU A 211 -14.92 1.95 9.62
CA LEU A 211 -14.15 2.22 10.85
C LEU A 211 -13.53 0.98 11.49
N GLY A 212 -13.86 -0.24 11.02
CA GLY A 212 -13.42 -1.48 11.64
C GLY A 212 -11.90 -1.67 11.59
N SER A 213 -11.28 -1.77 12.77
CA SER A 213 -9.82 -1.96 12.92
C SER A 213 -9.37 -3.40 12.70
N GLY A 214 -10.27 -4.38 12.85
CA GLY A 214 -9.98 -5.81 12.59
C GLY A 214 -10.02 -6.21 11.11
N LEU A 215 -10.48 -5.33 10.23
CA LEU A 215 -10.57 -5.58 8.79
C LEU A 215 -9.41 -4.89 8.08
N SER A 216 -8.52 -5.67 7.48
CA SER A 216 -7.33 -5.15 6.76
C SER A 216 -7.68 -4.30 5.54
N MET A 217 -8.89 -4.46 5.00
CA MET A 217 -9.40 -3.74 3.84
C MET A 217 -10.51 -2.73 4.16
N SER A 218 -10.77 -2.44 5.44
CA SER A 218 -11.67 -1.33 5.79
C SER A 218 -11.16 0.00 5.21
N LEU A 219 -12.05 0.99 5.09
CA LEU A 219 -11.67 2.33 4.63
C LEU A 219 -10.56 2.92 5.50
N ARG A 220 -10.71 2.84 6.84
CA ARG A 220 -9.69 3.25 7.81
C ARG A 220 -8.36 2.54 7.58
N SER A 221 -8.36 1.21 7.49
CA SER A 221 -7.14 0.43 7.28
C SER A 221 -6.45 0.75 5.94
N SER A 222 -7.23 0.95 4.88
CA SER A 222 -6.73 1.34 3.56
C SER A 222 -6.09 2.72 3.60
N ILE A 223 -6.75 3.72 4.19
CA ILE A 223 -6.20 5.08 4.35
C ILE A 223 -4.95 5.06 5.24
N SER A 224 -4.96 4.37 6.39
CA SER A 224 -3.77 4.24 7.23
C SER A 224 -2.61 3.60 6.47
N SER A 225 -2.88 2.64 5.58
CA SER A 225 -1.85 2.01 4.74
C SER A 225 -1.34 2.97 3.64
N ALA A 226 -2.21 3.79 3.07
CA ALA A 226 -1.83 4.87 2.15
C ALA A 226 -0.92 5.91 2.85
N VAL A 227 -1.28 6.35 4.06
CA VAL A 227 -0.46 7.28 4.86
C VAL A 227 0.91 6.68 5.19
N ARG A 228 0.96 5.40 5.59
CA ARG A 228 2.25 4.72 5.87
C ARG A 228 3.14 4.61 4.64
N THR A 229 2.58 4.27 3.49
CA THR A 229 3.34 4.15 2.23
C THR A 229 3.78 5.53 1.72
N ALA A 230 2.92 6.55 1.79
CA ALA A 230 3.25 7.93 1.44
C ALA A 230 4.37 8.51 2.31
N ASN A 231 4.37 8.25 3.62
CA ASN A 231 5.45 8.65 4.53
C ASN A 231 6.82 8.12 4.10
N ARG A 232 6.87 6.89 3.57
CA ARG A 232 8.12 6.25 3.12
C ARG A 232 8.68 6.82 1.82
N VAL A 233 7.86 7.59 1.09
CA VAL A 233 8.23 8.22 -0.19
C VAL A 233 7.94 9.73 -0.18
N ARG A 234 7.92 10.34 1.02
CA ARG A 234 7.56 11.75 1.22
C ARG A 234 8.48 12.71 0.46
N ASP A 235 9.74 12.34 0.28
CA ASP A 235 10.75 13.06 -0.51
C ASP A 235 10.49 12.97 -2.03
N ARG A 236 9.54 12.15 -2.47
CA ARG A 236 9.24 11.85 -3.88
C ARG A 236 7.83 12.26 -4.32
N ILE A 237 7.03 12.82 -3.41
CA ILE A 237 5.72 13.38 -3.71
C ILE A 237 5.68 14.87 -3.38
N SER A 238 4.76 15.61 -3.98
CA SER A 238 4.61 17.04 -3.68
C SER A 238 4.15 17.25 -2.23
N SER A 239 4.50 18.40 -1.65
CA SER A 239 4.07 18.74 -0.29
C SER A 239 2.55 18.80 -0.15
N ASP A 240 1.84 19.16 -1.23
CA ASP A 240 0.39 19.25 -1.25
C ASP A 240 -0.27 17.87 -1.34
N MET A 241 0.30 16.96 -2.14
CA MET A 241 -0.15 15.57 -2.18
C MET A 241 0.03 14.90 -0.80
N TRP A 242 1.18 15.14 -0.16
CA TRP A 242 1.42 14.69 1.21
C TRP A 242 0.35 15.22 2.18
N ARG A 243 0.09 16.53 2.20
CA ARG A 243 -0.94 17.15 3.06
C ARG A 243 -2.34 16.58 2.81
N ALA A 244 -2.68 16.31 1.55
CA ALA A 244 -3.98 15.73 1.21
C ALA A 244 -4.13 14.30 1.75
N ILE A 245 -3.07 13.48 1.68
CA ILE A 245 -3.04 12.13 2.25
C ILE A 245 -3.07 12.18 3.80
N ASP A 246 -2.33 13.10 4.41
CA ASP A 246 -2.28 13.28 5.85
C ASP A 246 -3.67 13.66 6.41
N ARG A 247 -4.35 14.62 5.74
CA ARG A 247 -5.73 15.02 6.07
C ARG A 247 -6.72 13.86 6.01
N LEU A 248 -6.58 12.94 5.04
CA LEU A 248 -7.38 11.71 4.99
C LEU A 248 -7.15 10.85 6.24
N GLY A 249 -5.89 10.70 6.65
CA GLY A 249 -5.50 9.97 7.86
C GLY A 249 -6.13 10.55 9.11
N ASP A 250 -5.94 11.85 9.34
CA ASP A 250 -6.45 12.58 10.50
C ASP A 250 -7.98 12.49 10.60
N ARG A 251 -8.67 12.69 9.47
CA ARG A 251 -10.14 12.61 9.39
C ARG A 251 -10.66 11.25 9.85
N LEU A 252 -10.10 10.17 9.31
CA LEU A 252 -10.57 8.83 9.66
C LEU A 252 -10.16 8.46 11.08
N GLN A 253 -9.00 8.91 11.55
CA GLN A 253 -8.56 8.68 12.93
C GLN A 253 -9.47 9.39 13.94
N ALA A 254 -9.91 10.62 13.64
CA ALA A 254 -10.83 11.40 14.48
C ALA A 254 -12.26 10.84 14.49
N ALA A 255 -12.69 10.13 13.44
CA ALA A 255 -14.00 9.50 13.39
C ALA A 255 -14.11 8.37 14.44
N THR A 256 -14.99 8.56 15.43
CA THR A 256 -15.25 7.58 16.51
C THR A 256 -16.53 6.80 16.26
N ALA A 257 -16.63 5.61 16.84
CA ALA A 257 -17.85 4.80 16.76
C ALA A 257 -19.02 5.39 17.59
N GLU A 258 -18.75 6.33 18.49
CA GLU A 258 -19.71 6.89 19.45
C GLU A 258 -20.23 8.29 19.08
N SER A 259 -19.54 9.07 18.22
CA SER A 259 -20.00 10.40 17.78
C SER A 259 -20.96 10.36 16.59
N ASP A 260 -20.98 9.27 15.82
CA ASP A 260 -21.54 9.22 14.47
C ASP A 260 -22.74 8.27 14.37
N GLN A 261 -23.68 8.33 15.33
CA GLN A 261 -24.81 7.39 15.38
C GLN A 261 -25.80 7.53 14.22
N ARG A 262 -25.79 8.64 13.45
CA ARG A 262 -26.73 8.87 12.34
C ARG A 262 -26.10 8.53 11.00
N SER A 263 -26.92 7.98 10.09
CA SER A 263 -26.51 7.67 8.71
C SER A 263 -26.04 8.92 7.94
N VAL A 264 -26.60 10.09 8.24
CA VAL A 264 -26.20 11.38 7.66
C VAL A 264 -24.74 11.75 7.97
N ASP A 265 -24.28 11.52 9.20
CA ASP A 265 -22.90 11.85 9.60
C ASP A 265 -21.90 10.94 8.87
N LEU A 266 -22.25 9.66 8.72
CA LEU A 266 -21.48 8.69 7.94
C LEU A 266 -21.41 9.10 6.47
N LEU A 267 -22.54 9.48 5.84
CA LEU A 267 -22.56 9.94 4.45
C LEU A 267 -21.70 11.19 4.25
N ASN A 268 -21.77 12.16 5.16
CA ASN A 268 -20.92 13.37 5.13
C ASN A 268 -19.43 13.02 5.24
N LEU A 269 -19.06 12.08 6.11
CA LEU A 269 -17.69 11.59 6.22
C LEU A 269 -17.21 10.97 4.90
N LEU A 270 -18.05 10.14 4.27
CA LEU A 270 -17.74 9.47 3.00
C LEU A 270 -17.59 10.47 1.85
N ASP A 271 -18.46 11.47 1.75
CA ASP A 271 -18.40 12.52 0.73
C ASP A 271 -17.12 13.34 0.83
N GLN A 272 -16.76 13.77 2.05
CA GLN A 272 -15.53 14.52 2.28
C GLN A 272 -14.29 13.65 1.99
N THR A 273 -14.34 12.36 2.33
CA THR A 273 -13.28 11.41 2.01
C THR A 273 -13.13 11.20 0.50
N LEU A 274 -14.22 11.08 -0.26
CA LEU A 274 -14.20 10.96 -1.73
C LEU A 274 -13.65 12.23 -2.41
N ALA A 275 -14.00 13.41 -1.89
CA ALA A 275 -13.45 14.67 -2.38
C ALA A 275 -11.93 14.75 -2.15
N ASP A 276 -11.47 14.36 -0.96
CA ASP A 276 -10.05 14.30 -0.61
C ASP A 276 -9.29 13.27 -1.45
N LEU A 277 -9.85 12.09 -1.70
CA LEU A 277 -9.26 11.08 -2.60
C LEU A 277 -9.17 11.58 -4.05
N SER A 278 -10.19 12.31 -4.51
CA SER A 278 -10.18 12.94 -5.84
C SER A 278 -9.10 14.03 -5.93
N CYS A 279 -8.91 14.80 -4.86
CA CYS A 279 -7.82 15.77 -4.72
C CYS A 279 -6.45 15.08 -4.81
N VAL A 280 -6.24 13.97 -4.08
CA VAL A 280 -5.01 13.16 -4.16
C VAL A 280 -4.76 12.67 -5.59
N ALA A 281 -5.80 12.18 -6.28
CA ALA A 281 -5.69 11.72 -7.66
C ALA A 281 -5.31 12.84 -8.64
N GLY A 282 -5.86 14.05 -8.47
CA GLY A 282 -5.50 15.22 -9.27
C GLY A 282 -4.07 15.69 -9.01
N LEU A 283 -3.68 15.82 -7.74
CA LEU A 283 -2.33 16.20 -7.33
C LEU A 283 -1.27 15.19 -7.79
N ALA A 284 -1.62 13.91 -7.83
CA ALA A 284 -0.78 12.86 -8.41
C ALA A 284 -0.58 13.03 -9.92
N ASP A 285 -1.63 13.39 -10.67
CA ASP A 285 -1.53 13.52 -12.12
C ASP A 285 -0.81 14.82 -12.54
N GLU A 286 -1.01 15.92 -11.81
CA GLU A 286 -0.38 17.22 -12.12
C GLU A 286 0.99 17.39 -11.44
N GLY A 287 1.17 16.86 -10.23
CA GLY A 287 2.33 17.13 -9.38
C GLY A 287 3.47 16.12 -9.50
N MET A 288 3.27 14.97 -10.13
CA MET A 288 4.32 13.97 -10.32
C MET A 288 4.87 13.99 -11.75
N THR A 289 6.20 13.98 -11.87
CA THR A 289 6.86 13.72 -13.14
C THR A 289 6.56 12.29 -13.59
N ARG A 290 6.40 12.06 -14.91
CA ARG A 290 6.02 10.75 -15.49
C ARG A 290 7.19 9.74 -15.52
N THR A 291 7.87 9.62 -14.38
CA THR A 291 8.96 8.70 -14.08
C THR A 291 8.41 7.34 -13.60
N LEU A 292 9.29 6.39 -13.27
CA LEU A 292 8.90 5.07 -12.78
C LEU A 292 8.04 5.13 -11.51
N GLY A 293 8.26 6.11 -10.62
CA GLY A 293 7.47 6.24 -9.38
C GLY A 293 5.99 6.48 -9.66
N TRP A 294 5.68 7.43 -10.54
CA TRP A 294 4.31 7.67 -11.01
C TRP A 294 3.72 6.44 -11.70
N ARG A 295 4.51 5.76 -12.55
CA ARG A 295 4.04 4.54 -13.26
C ARG A 295 3.69 3.42 -12.30
N PHE A 296 4.49 3.13 -11.28
CA PHE A 296 4.18 2.09 -10.30
C PHE A 296 2.91 2.43 -9.51
N MET A 297 2.75 3.68 -9.10
CA MET A 297 1.54 4.13 -8.41
C MET A 297 0.29 3.98 -9.27
N ASP A 298 0.33 4.48 -10.52
CA ASP A 298 -0.81 4.39 -11.44
C ASP A 298 -1.08 2.95 -11.87
N LEU A 299 -0.04 2.11 -12.00
CA LEU A 299 -0.17 0.67 -12.26
C LEU A 299 -0.90 -0.05 -11.11
N GLY A 300 -0.53 0.24 -9.86
CA GLY A 300 -1.20 -0.29 -8.67
C GLY A 300 -2.68 0.09 -8.65
N ARG A 301 -2.98 1.38 -8.85
CA ARG A 301 -4.34 1.91 -8.93
C ARG A 301 -5.19 1.19 -9.98
N ARG A 302 -4.67 1.03 -11.20
CA ARG A 302 -5.39 0.38 -12.32
C ARG A 302 -5.66 -1.10 -12.07
N LEU A 303 -4.66 -1.80 -11.55
CA LEU A 303 -4.79 -3.23 -11.23
C LEU A 303 -5.86 -3.43 -10.16
N GLU A 304 -5.84 -2.60 -9.11
CA GLU A 304 -6.82 -2.64 -8.04
C GLU A 304 -8.23 -2.30 -8.53
N ARG A 305 -8.38 -1.29 -9.40
CA ARG A 305 -9.67 -0.95 -10.02
C ARG A 305 -10.25 -2.09 -10.85
N CYS A 306 -9.44 -2.73 -11.70
CA CYS A 306 -9.85 -3.91 -12.45
C CYS A 306 -10.41 -5.00 -11.54
N TRP A 307 -9.68 -5.30 -10.46
CA TRP A 307 -10.04 -6.32 -9.49
C TRP A 307 -11.36 -6.00 -8.80
N GLN A 308 -11.49 -4.77 -8.31
CA GLN A 308 -12.69 -4.34 -7.59
C GLN A 308 -13.90 -4.28 -8.49
N THR A 309 -13.74 -3.89 -9.76
CA THR A 309 -14.83 -3.90 -10.73
C THR A 309 -15.29 -5.33 -11.02
N SER A 310 -14.39 -6.32 -11.13
CA SER A 310 -14.82 -7.72 -11.32
C SER A 310 -15.58 -8.26 -10.11
N VAL A 311 -15.08 -8.02 -8.89
CA VAL A 311 -15.73 -8.45 -7.64
C VAL A 311 -17.10 -7.77 -7.46
N MET A 312 -17.20 -6.49 -7.81
CA MET A 312 -18.45 -5.74 -7.80
C MET A 312 -19.45 -6.33 -8.79
N LEU A 313 -19.06 -6.51 -10.06
CA LEU A 313 -19.93 -7.09 -11.08
C LEU A 313 -20.42 -8.48 -10.68
N ARG A 314 -19.56 -9.32 -10.10
CA ARG A 314 -19.97 -10.64 -9.59
C ARG A 314 -21.07 -10.53 -8.52
N SER A 315 -20.95 -9.56 -7.63
CA SER A 315 -21.90 -9.33 -6.54
C SER A 315 -23.24 -8.80 -7.05
N PHE A 316 -23.23 -7.97 -8.11
CA PHE A 316 -24.45 -7.42 -8.71
C PHE A 316 -25.18 -8.39 -9.62
N PHE A 317 -24.45 -9.25 -10.34
CA PHE A 317 -25.05 -10.22 -11.24
C PHE A 317 -25.31 -11.59 -10.58
N CYS A 318 -25.57 -11.60 -9.27
CA CYS A 318 -25.96 -12.81 -8.53
C CYS A 318 -27.46 -12.79 -8.15
N GLY A 319 -28.24 -13.71 -8.72
CA GLY A 319 -29.65 -13.90 -8.38
C GLY A 319 -30.66 -13.13 -9.23
N ALA A 320 -31.92 -13.10 -8.78
CA ALA A 320 -33.06 -12.63 -9.58
C ALA A 320 -33.08 -11.10 -9.78
N ALA A 321 -32.64 -10.32 -8.79
CA ALA A 321 -32.63 -8.85 -8.81
C ALA A 321 -31.60 -8.24 -9.78
N ALA A 322 -30.71 -9.05 -10.36
CA ALA A 322 -29.63 -8.57 -11.24
C ALA A 322 -30.12 -7.84 -12.51
N ASP A 323 -31.39 -7.99 -12.87
CA ASP A 323 -31.98 -7.39 -14.08
C ASP A 323 -32.87 -6.21 -13.76
N ASP A 324 -33.00 -5.88 -12.47
CA ASP A 324 -33.82 -4.79 -12.01
C ASP A 324 -33.17 -3.43 -12.36
N PRO A 325 -33.96 -2.45 -12.86
CA PRO A 325 -33.45 -1.12 -13.19
C PRO A 325 -32.76 -0.39 -12.03
N GLU A 326 -33.25 -0.51 -10.80
CA GLU A 326 -32.68 0.14 -9.61
C GLU A 326 -31.35 -0.51 -9.23
N THR A 327 -31.26 -1.83 -9.39
CA THR A 327 -29.99 -2.56 -9.23
C THR A 327 -28.95 -2.12 -10.27
N LEU A 328 -29.36 -1.88 -11.50
CA LEU A 328 -28.47 -1.34 -12.54
C LEU A 328 -28.08 0.12 -12.29
N GLU A 329 -29.01 0.94 -11.79
CA GLU A 329 -28.71 2.32 -11.38
C GLU A 329 -27.68 2.35 -10.24
N ALA A 330 -27.84 1.51 -9.22
CA ALA A 330 -26.88 1.37 -8.12
C ALA A 330 -25.51 0.90 -8.61
N LEU A 331 -25.46 -0.10 -9.51
CA LEU A 331 -24.21 -0.58 -10.12
C LEU A 331 -23.48 0.55 -10.84
N LEU A 332 -24.20 1.33 -11.65
CA LEU A 332 -23.63 2.45 -12.42
C LEU A 332 -23.22 3.62 -11.52
N THR A 333 -23.90 3.82 -10.39
CA THR A 333 -23.55 4.81 -9.36
C THR A 333 -22.21 4.46 -8.72
N VAL A 334 -22.08 3.22 -8.22
CA VAL A 334 -20.82 2.74 -7.62
C VAL A 334 -19.70 2.72 -8.67
N GLY A 335 -19.99 2.31 -9.90
CA GLY A 335 -19.06 2.34 -11.04
C GLY A 335 -18.66 3.74 -11.51
N GLY A 336 -19.23 4.81 -10.94
CA GLY A 336 -18.95 6.19 -11.33
C GLY A 336 -19.31 6.51 -12.79
N SER A 337 -20.30 5.81 -13.34
CA SER A 337 -20.66 5.85 -14.76
C SER A 337 -22.14 6.19 -15.00
N LEU A 338 -22.93 6.47 -13.95
CA LEU A 338 -24.36 6.78 -14.07
C LEU A 338 -24.66 8.01 -14.95
N ILE A 339 -23.92 9.10 -14.79
CA ILE A 339 -24.12 10.32 -15.59
C ILE A 339 -23.86 10.03 -17.07
N THR A 340 -22.74 9.35 -17.38
CA THR A 340 -22.40 8.93 -18.75
C THR A 340 -23.48 8.03 -19.33
N TYR A 341 -23.99 7.09 -18.54
CA TYR A 341 -25.08 6.20 -18.95
C TYR A 341 -26.36 6.96 -19.28
N ARG A 342 -26.82 7.84 -18.37
CA ARG A 342 -28.02 8.67 -18.56
C ARG A 342 -27.93 9.54 -19.81
N ASN A 343 -26.75 10.09 -20.09
CA ASN A 343 -26.52 10.90 -21.30
C ASN A 343 -26.57 10.08 -22.59
N ARG A 344 -26.07 8.83 -22.60
CA ARG A 344 -26.05 7.99 -23.81
C ARG A 344 -27.34 7.23 -24.07
N TYR A 345 -28.01 6.78 -23.00
CA TYR A 345 -29.13 5.85 -23.09
C TYR A 345 -30.43 6.37 -22.45
N LEU A 346 -30.49 7.67 -22.12
CA LEU A 346 -31.71 8.36 -21.66
C LEU A 346 -32.43 7.68 -20.48
N ALA A 347 -31.64 7.17 -19.51
CA ALA A 347 -32.14 6.43 -18.34
C ALA A 347 -32.92 5.13 -18.66
N ASN A 348 -32.81 4.59 -19.87
CA ASN A 348 -33.30 3.24 -20.18
C ASN A 348 -32.27 2.21 -19.69
N PHE A 349 -32.47 1.67 -18.48
CA PHE A 349 -31.53 0.73 -17.86
C PHE A 349 -31.59 -0.65 -18.51
N GLN A 350 -30.48 -1.05 -19.14
CA GLN A 350 -30.33 -2.32 -19.82
C GLN A 350 -28.94 -2.91 -19.56
N ILE A 351 -28.90 -4.20 -19.28
CA ILE A 351 -27.67 -4.91 -18.92
C ILE A 351 -26.59 -4.83 -20.01
N PRO A 352 -26.89 -5.03 -21.31
CA PRO A 352 -25.85 -5.00 -22.34
C PRO A 352 -25.05 -3.69 -22.33
N VAL A 353 -25.73 -2.55 -22.33
CA VAL A 353 -25.07 -1.24 -22.36
C VAL A 353 -24.44 -0.85 -21.02
N ALA A 354 -24.93 -1.37 -19.89
CA ALA A 354 -24.27 -1.21 -18.59
C ALA A 354 -22.96 -2.02 -18.53
N LEU A 355 -22.97 -3.26 -19.02
CA LEU A 355 -21.77 -4.08 -19.14
C LEU A 355 -20.78 -3.49 -20.15
N ASP A 356 -21.27 -2.95 -21.29
CA ASP A 356 -20.40 -2.26 -22.25
C ASP A 356 -19.64 -1.13 -21.58
N LEU A 357 -20.36 -0.25 -20.89
CA LEU A 357 -19.80 0.94 -20.25
C LEU A 357 -18.77 0.59 -19.15
N LEU A 358 -18.97 -0.52 -18.43
CA LEU A 358 -18.10 -0.94 -17.33
C LEU A 358 -16.96 -1.89 -17.75
N LEU A 359 -17.12 -2.65 -18.85
CA LEU A 359 -16.15 -3.65 -19.29
C LEU A 359 -15.38 -3.22 -20.54
N THR A 360 -16.08 -2.83 -21.61
CA THR A 360 -15.54 -2.77 -22.98
C THR A 360 -15.44 -1.37 -23.58
N ASP A 361 -15.99 -0.35 -22.92
CA ASP A 361 -15.87 1.04 -23.37
C ASP A 361 -14.46 1.61 -23.12
N THR A 362 -13.65 1.66 -24.19
CA THR A 362 -12.29 2.24 -24.15
C THR A 362 -12.23 3.75 -23.91
N THR A 363 -13.36 4.46 -23.99
CA THR A 363 -13.44 5.91 -23.70
C THR A 363 -13.75 6.21 -22.24
N ASN A 364 -14.26 5.23 -21.50
CA ASN A 364 -14.59 5.39 -20.09
C ASN A 364 -13.37 5.10 -19.20
N PRO A 365 -12.83 6.08 -18.44
CA PRO A 365 -11.68 5.88 -17.57
C PRO A 365 -11.96 5.00 -16.35
N ARG A 366 -13.21 4.55 -16.17
CA ARG A 366 -13.63 3.56 -15.16
C ARG A 366 -13.70 2.14 -15.71
N SER A 367 -13.78 1.95 -17.02
CA SER A 367 -13.96 0.62 -17.59
C SER A 367 -12.75 -0.28 -17.37
N VAL A 368 -13.01 -1.59 -17.31
CA VAL A 368 -11.96 -2.61 -17.20
C VAL A 368 -11.00 -2.53 -18.38
N ILE A 369 -11.51 -2.40 -19.61
CA ILE A 369 -10.62 -2.34 -20.78
C ILE A 369 -9.70 -1.12 -20.74
N TYR A 370 -10.20 0.04 -20.30
CA TYR A 370 -9.36 1.24 -20.18
C TYR A 370 -8.22 1.00 -19.20
N GLN A 371 -8.51 0.40 -18.05
CA GLN A 371 -7.48 0.06 -17.08
C GLN A 371 -6.44 -0.90 -17.66
N LEU A 372 -6.88 -1.97 -18.33
CA LEU A 372 -6.00 -2.99 -18.91
C LEU A 372 -5.10 -2.45 -20.01
N VAL A 373 -5.62 -1.59 -20.89
CA VAL A 373 -4.82 -0.90 -21.92
C VAL A 373 -3.73 -0.05 -21.27
N ARG A 374 -4.08 0.71 -20.24
CA ARG A 374 -3.13 1.55 -19.52
C ARG A 374 -2.11 0.75 -18.70
N ILE A 375 -2.50 -0.41 -18.17
CA ILE A 375 -1.57 -1.38 -17.57
C ILE A 375 -0.54 -1.83 -18.62
N CYS A 376 -0.97 -2.19 -19.84
CA CYS A 376 -0.05 -2.57 -20.91
C CYS A 376 0.92 -1.43 -21.27
N GLU A 377 0.42 -0.20 -21.41
CA GLU A 377 1.25 0.99 -21.68
C GLU A 377 2.33 1.21 -20.60
N HIS A 378 1.97 0.99 -19.32
CA HIS A 378 2.94 1.09 -18.23
C HIS A 378 3.99 -0.01 -18.29
N LEU A 379 3.57 -1.25 -18.48
CA LEU A 379 4.47 -2.40 -18.58
C LEU A 379 5.45 -2.27 -19.75
N ASP A 380 5.00 -1.73 -20.89
CA ASP A 380 5.85 -1.51 -22.06
C ASP A 380 6.89 -0.42 -21.86
N ALA A 381 6.58 0.57 -21.02
CA ALA A 381 7.49 1.65 -20.66
C ALA A 381 8.44 1.31 -19.49
N MET A 382 8.28 0.13 -18.85
CA MET A 382 9.21 -0.32 -17.81
C MET A 382 10.56 -0.76 -18.41
N PRO A 383 11.67 -0.69 -17.65
CA PRO A 383 12.97 -1.16 -18.11
C PRO A 383 12.91 -2.63 -18.57
N ARG A 384 13.38 -2.87 -19.80
CA ARG A 384 13.47 -4.21 -20.39
C ARG A 384 14.87 -4.77 -20.13
N GLU A 385 14.96 -6.08 -19.89
CA GLU A 385 16.25 -6.76 -19.97
C GLU A 385 16.65 -6.79 -21.46
N GLU A 386 17.69 -6.05 -21.81
CA GLU A 386 18.26 -6.06 -23.16
C GLU A 386 18.62 -7.51 -23.53
N GLY A 387 18.07 -8.00 -24.64
CA GLY A 387 18.36 -9.33 -25.19
C GLY A 387 17.27 -10.42 -25.00
N ARG A 388 16.17 -10.17 -24.28
CA ARG A 388 15.03 -11.11 -24.23
C ARG A 388 13.94 -10.75 -25.23
N ALA A 389 13.73 -11.62 -26.23
CA ALA A 389 12.65 -11.49 -27.22
C ALA A 389 11.26 -11.90 -26.67
N VAL A 390 11.20 -12.58 -25.51
CA VAL A 390 9.97 -13.15 -24.96
C VAL A 390 9.33 -12.18 -23.96
N LEU A 391 8.01 -12.02 -24.05
CA LEU A 391 7.21 -11.25 -23.09
C LEU A 391 7.34 -11.81 -21.67
N SER A 392 7.42 -10.93 -20.67
CA SER A 392 7.42 -11.32 -19.26
C SER A 392 6.05 -11.87 -18.80
N ALA A 393 6.00 -12.49 -17.62
CA ALA A 393 4.77 -13.12 -17.12
C ALA A 393 3.62 -12.10 -16.96
N GLU A 394 3.90 -10.96 -16.34
CA GLU A 394 2.95 -9.87 -16.15
C GLU A 394 2.49 -9.25 -17.49
N GLN A 395 3.39 -9.11 -18.48
CA GLN A 395 3.02 -8.64 -19.82
C GLN A 395 2.09 -9.63 -20.53
N ARG A 396 2.39 -10.94 -20.47
CA ARG A 396 1.54 -11.97 -21.06
C ARG A 396 0.15 -11.99 -20.44
N ILE A 397 0.06 -11.85 -19.11
CA ILE A 397 -1.23 -11.80 -18.41
C ILE A 397 -2.00 -10.54 -18.81
N ALA A 398 -1.36 -9.36 -18.80
CA ALA A 398 -2.00 -8.11 -19.18
C ALA A 398 -2.55 -8.14 -20.61
N ILE A 399 -1.76 -8.62 -21.58
CA ILE A 399 -2.19 -8.77 -22.98
C ILE A 399 -3.32 -9.80 -23.09
N SER A 400 -3.20 -10.94 -22.40
CA SER A 400 -4.25 -11.97 -22.43
C SER A 400 -5.58 -11.44 -21.88
N LEU A 401 -5.58 -10.72 -20.76
CA LEU A 401 -6.79 -10.14 -20.18
C LEU A 401 -7.36 -9.05 -21.09
N THR A 402 -6.51 -8.18 -21.62
CA THR A 402 -6.91 -7.13 -22.58
C THR A 402 -7.63 -7.73 -23.78
N ASN A 403 -7.06 -8.77 -24.39
CA ASN A 403 -7.68 -9.47 -25.52
C ASN A 403 -8.97 -10.19 -25.12
N THR A 404 -9.00 -10.80 -23.93
CA THR A 404 -10.21 -11.46 -23.42
C THR A 404 -11.37 -10.48 -23.32
N VAL A 405 -11.14 -9.29 -22.76
CA VAL A 405 -12.18 -8.25 -22.62
C VAL A 405 -12.54 -7.63 -23.97
N ARG A 406 -11.57 -7.37 -24.85
CA ARG A 406 -11.83 -6.82 -26.20
C ARG A 406 -12.66 -7.73 -27.09
N LEU A 407 -12.49 -9.05 -26.95
CA LEU A 407 -13.18 -10.05 -27.75
C LEU A 407 -14.49 -10.53 -27.09
N ALA A 408 -14.83 -10.02 -25.91
CA ALA A 408 -16.07 -10.40 -25.24
C ALA A 408 -17.27 -9.83 -25.99
N ASP A 409 -18.21 -10.70 -26.39
CA ASP A 409 -19.50 -10.27 -26.92
C ASP A 409 -20.43 -9.93 -25.75
N ILE A 410 -20.76 -8.65 -25.61
CA ILE A 410 -21.62 -8.11 -24.56
C ILE A 410 -22.97 -8.84 -24.51
N TYR A 411 -23.57 -9.17 -25.66
CA TYR A 411 -24.86 -9.85 -25.70
C TYR A 411 -24.73 -11.28 -25.19
N GLU A 412 -23.65 -12.00 -25.53
CA GLU A 412 -23.38 -13.32 -24.96
C GLU A 412 -23.14 -13.27 -23.45
N LEU A 413 -22.49 -12.21 -22.93
CA LEU A 413 -22.32 -12.02 -21.49
C LEU A 413 -23.66 -11.84 -20.77
N THR A 414 -24.68 -11.29 -21.44
CA THR A 414 -26.00 -11.08 -20.84
C THR A 414 -26.87 -12.34 -20.81
N HIS A 415 -26.57 -13.32 -21.66
CA HIS A 415 -27.38 -14.52 -21.87
C HIS A 415 -27.47 -15.36 -20.59
N ARG A 416 -28.71 -15.73 -20.21
CA ARG A 416 -28.99 -16.59 -19.06
C ARG A 416 -29.07 -18.06 -19.47
N ASP A 417 -28.53 -18.96 -18.66
CA ASP A 417 -28.74 -20.40 -18.80
C ASP A 417 -30.09 -20.84 -18.20
N SER A 418 -30.37 -22.15 -18.24
CA SER A 418 -31.61 -22.72 -17.69
C SER A 418 -31.77 -22.51 -16.17
N ASN A 419 -30.68 -22.19 -15.46
CA ASN A 419 -30.68 -21.90 -14.02
C ASN A 419 -30.75 -20.39 -13.74
N GLY A 420 -30.97 -19.57 -14.77
CA GLY A 420 -31.01 -18.11 -14.68
C GLY A 420 -29.65 -17.46 -14.44
N GLN A 421 -28.54 -18.20 -14.58
CA GLN A 421 -27.18 -17.70 -14.37
C GLN A 421 -26.58 -17.18 -15.68
N ARG A 422 -25.56 -16.33 -15.60
CA ARG A 422 -24.82 -15.82 -16.77
C ARG A 422 -23.46 -16.50 -16.90
N PRO A 423 -23.38 -17.68 -17.54
CA PRO A 423 -22.17 -18.49 -17.53
C PRO A 423 -20.98 -17.80 -18.20
N GLN A 424 -21.19 -17.03 -19.28
CA GLN A 424 -20.10 -16.35 -19.98
C GLN A 424 -19.55 -15.17 -19.16
N LEU A 425 -20.43 -14.37 -18.55
CA LEU A 425 -20.02 -13.33 -17.59
C LEU A 425 -19.27 -13.95 -16.41
N HIS A 426 -19.79 -15.04 -15.83
CA HIS A 426 -19.12 -15.73 -14.73
C HIS A 426 -17.72 -16.21 -15.11
N ARG A 427 -17.56 -16.83 -16.28
CA ARG A 427 -16.24 -17.27 -16.79
C ARG A 427 -15.27 -16.11 -16.96
N LEU A 428 -15.73 -14.99 -17.53
CA LEU A 428 -14.92 -13.78 -17.71
C LEU A 428 -14.45 -13.25 -16.35
N LEU A 429 -15.38 -13.06 -15.41
CA LEU A 429 -15.08 -12.53 -14.07
C LEU A 429 -14.15 -13.48 -13.29
N THR A 430 -14.36 -14.80 -13.35
CA THR A 430 -13.49 -15.79 -12.71
C THR A 430 -12.07 -15.70 -13.28
N ARG A 431 -11.93 -15.61 -14.60
CA ARG A 431 -10.62 -15.44 -15.23
C ARG A 431 -9.93 -14.15 -14.77
N MET A 432 -10.65 -13.04 -14.68
CA MET A 432 -10.09 -11.78 -14.15
C MET A 432 -9.63 -11.93 -12.70
N GLU A 433 -10.48 -12.53 -11.86
CA GLU A 433 -10.23 -12.75 -10.43
C GLU A 433 -9.14 -13.80 -10.14
N GLU A 434 -8.74 -14.60 -11.13
CA GLU A 434 -7.57 -15.48 -11.01
C GLU A 434 -6.29 -14.85 -11.55
N GLN A 435 -6.39 -14.06 -12.63
CA GLN A 435 -5.23 -13.57 -13.36
C GLN A 435 -4.69 -12.24 -12.82
N LEU A 436 -5.54 -11.34 -12.32
CA LEU A 436 -5.09 -10.05 -11.76
C LEU A 436 -4.18 -10.20 -10.53
N PRO A 437 -4.42 -11.12 -9.56
CA PRO A 437 -3.51 -11.38 -8.46
C PRO A 437 -2.20 -11.98 -8.95
N ARG A 438 -2.25 -12.94 -9.88
CA ARG A 438 -1.05 -13.51 -10.50
C ARG A 438 -0.21 -12.46 -11.22
N MET A 439 -0.84 -11.48 -11.85
CA MET A 439 -0.13 -10.35 -12.47
C MET A 439 0.53 -9.45 -11.42
N SER A 440 -0.16 -9.19 -10.30
CA SER A 440 0.40 -8.49 -9.14
C SER A 440 1.61 -9.23 -8.56
N ASP A 441 1.53 -10.56 -8.41
CA ASP A 441 2.62 -11.39 -7.91
C ASP A 441 3.82 -11.39 -8.86
N ALA A 442 3.58 -11.49 -10.17
CA ALA A 442 4.62 -11.41 -11.20
C ALA A 442 5.32 -10.04 -11.19
N LEU A 443 4.56 -8.95 -11.08
CA LEU A 443 5.09 -7.59 -10.91
C LEU A 443 5.95 -7.46 -9.66
N THR A 444 5.47 -8.01 -8.56
CA THR A 444 6.13 -7.96 -7.26
C THR A 444 7.46 -8.74 -7.30
N SER A 445 7.43 -9.95 -7.85
CA SER A 445 8.62 -10.80 -8.02
C SER A 445 9.68 -10.15 -8.91
N ARG A 446 9.28 -9.45 -9.98
CA ARG A 446 10.22 -8.85 -10.93
C ARG A 446 10.80 -7.53 -10.45
N PHE A 447 9.97 -6.66 -9.87
CA PHE A 447 10.37 -5.26 -9.62
C PHE A 447 10.47 -4.89 -8.13
N LEU A 448 9.72 -5.56 -7.25
CA LEU A 448 9.48 -5.09 -5.89
C LEU A 448 10.21 -5.93 -4.82
N ILE A 449 10.51 -7.20 -5.11
CA ILE A 449 11.29 -8.07 -4.21
C ILE A 449 12.79 -7.93 -4.47
N HIS A 450 13.54 -7.74 -3.38
CA HIS A 450 14.99 -7.86 -3.32
C HIS A 450 15.35 -8.96 -2.30
N ALA A 451 14.99 -10.21 -2.57
CA ALA A 451 15.82 -11.30 -2.07
C ALA A 451 17.11 -11.19 -2.90
N GLY A 452 18.12 -10.52 -2.32
CA GLY A 452 19.32 -10.13 -3.04
C GLY A 452 19.95 -11.34 -3.73
N LEU A 453 19.89 -11.37 -5.07
CA LEU A 453 21.00 -11.97 -5.79
C LEU A 453 22.20 -11.07 -5.50
N PRO A 454 23.29 -11.59 -4.89
CA PRO A 454 24.45 -10.79 -4.60
C PRO A 454 24.99 -10.25 -5.93
N ARG A 455 24.81 -8.95 -6.16
CA ARG A 455 25.55 -8.25 -7.21
C ARG A 455 27.01 -8.27 -6.75
N HIS A 456 27.82 -9.13 -7.36
CA HIS A 456 29.27 -9.05 -7.23
C HIS A 456 29.69 -7.65 -7.67
N PHE A 457 30.08 -6.80 -6.72
CA PHE A 457 30.79 -5.57 -7.01
C PHE A 457 32.18 -5.96 -7.53
N GLY A 458 32.33 -5.92 -8.85
CA GLY A 458 33.56 -6.29 -9.53
C GLY A 458 33.40 -6.24 -11.04
N SER A 459 33.05 -5.08 -11.59
CA SER A 459 33.49 -4.73 -12.94
C SER A 459 34.37 -3.49 -12.80
N SER A 460 35.67 -3.75 -12.77
CA SER A 460 36.74 -2.78 -12.84
C SER A 460 36.66 -2.06 -14.18
N ASN A 461 36.10 -0.84 -14.20
CA ASN A 461 36.47 0.15 -15.20
C ASN A 461 37.60 0.99 -14.61
N GLU A 462 38.81 0.43 -14.59
CA GLU A 462 40.02 1.26 -14.59
C GLU A 462 40.32 1.65 -16.04
N PRO A 463 40.53 2.94 -16.36
CA PRO A 463 41.13 3.30 -17.63
C PRO A 463 42.60 2.85 -17.64
N PRO A 464 43.14 2.34 -18.76
CA PRO A 464 44.55 1.99 -18.83
C PRO A 464 45.40 3.24 -18.65
N GLY A 465 46.10 3.32 -17.51
CA GLY A 465 47.14 4.29 -17.26
C GLY A 465 48.24 4.12 -18.29
N GLN A 466 48.53 5.18 -19.03
CA GLN A 466 49.67 5.26 -19.94
C GLN A 466 50.96 5.30 -19.12
N GLU A 467 51.85 4.35 -19.37
CA GLU A 467 53.26 4.43 -18.99
C GLU A 467 53.92 5.63 -19.72
N LYS A 468 54.52 6.53 -18.93
CA LYS A 468 55.84 7.12 -19.21
C LYS A 468 56.43 7.75 -17.95
#